data_AF-A3UH51-F1
#
_entry.id   AF-A3UH51-F1
#
_cell.length_a   1.000
_cell.length_b   1.000
_cell.length_c   1.000
_cell.angle_alpha   90.00
_cell.angle_beta   90.00
_cell.angle_gamma   90.00
#
_symmetry.space_group_name_H-M   'P 1'
#
loop_
_entity.id
_entity.type
_entity.pdbx_description
1 polymer ?
#
loop_
_entity_poly.entity_id
_entity_poly.type
_entity_poly.pdbx_seq_one_letter_code
_entity_poly.pdbx_strand_id
1 'polypeptide(L)'
;MAREVDDKSTRKALARIRRAKAAVERAIAKAEEDDPDAAEAARIELTDWEDEFMSSIEERLNTFGSAYADPSLGAEGEALSTLQLAKLKEIEKKARGKAPKGFSRGGGSSFKTKGSGFKRKGPERRARERDINEDVIAPIEDTAPDPVSELRKSGLVRKGFTPEVIETPVEPEDAPSPDEAPSEPPVPPRRGFRVIEGGKD
;
A
#
# COMPACT_ATOMS: atom_id res chain seq x y z
N MET A 1 -18.03 26.85 -2.06
CA MET A 1 -18.43 27.68 -0.90
C MET A 1 -17.56 27.26 0.27
N ALA A 2 -17.00 28.24 1.00
CA ALA A 2 -16.34 27.95 2.27
C ALA A 2 -17.39 27.36 3.22
N ARG A 3 -17.04 26.27 3.90
CA ARG A 3 -17.91 25.71 4.94
C ARG A 3 -17.73 26.53 6.21
N GLU A 4 -18.81 26.77 6.93
CA GLU A 4 -18.72 27.10 8.34
C GLU A 4 -18.35 25.83 9.11
N VAL A 5 -17.05 25.57 9.18
CA VAL A 5 -16.46 24.58 10.08
C VAL A 5 -15.99 25.31 11.33
N ASP A 6 -16.25 24.76 12.51
CA ASP A 6 -15.83 25.35 13.79
C ASP A 6 -14.31 25.62 13.77
N ASP A 7 -13.90 26.86 14.04
CA ASP A 7 -12.49 27.29 14.15
C ASP A 7 -11.67 26.37 15.05
N LYS A 8 -12.29 25.81 16.10
CA LYS A 8 -11.65 24.85 17.00
C LYS A 8 -11.28 23.56 16.28
N SER A 9 -12.11 23.09 15.36
CA SER A 9 -11.86 21.88 14.59
C SER A 9 -10.77 22.10 13.53
N THR A 10 -10.74 23.27 12.88
CA THR A 10 -9.66 23.70 11.98
C THR A 10 -8.33 23.77 12.72
N ARG A 11 -8.31 24.39 13.91
CA ARG A 11 -7.12 24.47 14.75
C ARG A 11 -6.62 23.09 15.18
N LYS A 12 -7.52 22.18 15.54
CA LYS A 12 -7.18 20.79 15.87
C LYS A 12 -6.59 20.05 14.67
N ALA A 13 -7.14 20.26 13.48
CA ALA A 13 -6.62 19.67 12.25
C ALA A 13 -5.21 20.18 11.93
N LEU A 14 -4.98 21.48 11.99
CA LEU A 14 -3.64 22.08 11.83
C LEU A 14 -2.65 21.53 12.87
N ALA A 15 -3.07 21.41 14.13
CA ALA A 15 -2.24 20.81 15.18
C ALA A 15 -1.91 19.34 14.88
N ARG A 16 -2.84 18.59 14.27
CA ARG A 16 -2.62 17.20 13.86
C ARG A 16 -1.59 17.09 12.73
N ILE A 17 -1.65 17.97 11.74
CA ILE A 17 -0.69 18.01 10.63
C ILE A 17 0.70 18.38 11.13
N ARG A 18 0.80 19.43 11.96
CA ARG A 18 2.08 19.81 12.60
C ARG A 18 2.68 18.68 13.42
N ARG A 19 1.84 17.91 14.12
CA ARG A 19 2.30 16.73 14.85
C ARG A 19 2.81 15.63 13.92
N ALA A 20 2.15 15.40 12.80
CA ALA A 20 2.61 14.43 11.80
C ALA A 20 3.94 14.87 11.18
N LYS A 21 4.06 16.13 10.73
CA LYS A 21 5.31 16.73 10.25
C LYS A 21 6.44 16.60 11.27
N ALA A 22 6.20 16.98 12.52
CA ALA A 22 7.20 16.84 13.58
C ALA A 22 7.57 15.37 13.90
N ALA A 23 6.65 14.42 13.72
CA ALA A 23 6.95 13.00 13.89
C ALA A 23 7.86 12.50 12.76
N VAL A 24 7.62 12.95 11.54
CA VAL A 24 8.44 12.68 10.36
C VAL A 24 9.82 13.29 10.52
N GLU A 25 9.93 14.58 10.87
CA GLU A 25 11.21 15.25 11.10
C GLU A 25 12.05 14.53 12.16
N ARG A 26 11.42 14.07 13.25
CA ARG A 26 12.10 13.26 14.27
C ARG A 26 12.55 11.90 13.76
N ALA A 27 11.77 11.29 12.87
CA ALA A 27 12.14 10.03 12.24
C ALA A 27 13.39 10.20 11.37
N ILE A 28 13.39 11.27 10.55
CA ILE A 28 14.51 11.64 9.70
C ILE A 28 15.73 11.96 10.55
N ALA A 29 15.60 12.79 11.59
CA ALA A 29 16.71 13.15 12.47
C ALA A 29 17.30 11.93 13.20
N LYS A 30 16.45 10.98 13.62
CA LYS A 30 16.92 9.73 14.22
C LYS A 30 17.65 8.86 13.20
N ALA A 31 17.12 8.74 11.99
CA ALA A 31 17.77 7.99 10.93
C ALA A 31 19.12 8.62 10.56
N GLU A 32 19.22 9.95 10.52
CA GLU A 32 20.47 10.70 10.29
C GLU A 32 21.50 10.53 11.42
N GLU A 33 21.06 10.37 12.67
CA GLU A 33 21.93 10.04 13.80
C GLU A 33 22.46 8.59 13.73
N ASP A 34 21.62 7.64 13.32
CA ASP A 34 21.98 6.21 13.25
C ASP A 34 22.90 5.92 12.03
N ASP A 35 22.55 6.41 10.82
CA ASP A 35 23.32 6.24 9.58
C ASP A 35 22.82 7.23 8.49
N PRO A 36 23.67 8.09 7.89
CA PRO A 36 23.24 9.02 6.83
C PRO A 36 22.59 8.32 5.63
N ASP A 37 22.99 7.09 5.28
CA ASP A 37 22.39 6.32 4.18
C ASP A 37 21.00 5.79 4.58
N ALA A 38 20.80 5.48 5.87
CA ALA A 38 19.48 5.15 6.40
C ALA A 38 18.55 6.36 6.47
N ALA A 39 19.10 7.58 6.61
CA ALA A 39 18.31 8.81 6.54
C ALA A 39 17.74 9.05 5.15
N GLU A 40 18.53 8.79 4.09
CA GLU A 40 18.02 8.80 2.73
C GLU A 40 16.95 7.73 2.53
N ALA A 41 17.14 6.52 3.04
CA ALA A 41 16.12 5.47 3.00
C ALA A 41 14.83 5.84 3.77
N ALA A 42 14.94 6.50 4.93
CA ALA A 42 13.80 6.98 5.70
C ALA A 42 13.08 8.14 5.00
N ARG A 43 13.82 9.02 4.32
CA ARG A 43 13.26 10.04 3.42
C ARG A 43 12.58 9.39 2.22
N ILE A 44 13.07 8.28 1.69
CA ILE A 44 12.43 7.53 0.60
C ILE A 44 11.18 6.78 1.10
N GLU A 45 11.20 6.26 2.34
CA GLU A 45 10.02 5.64 2.97
C GLU A 45 8.88 6.63 3.18
N LEU A 46 9.23 7.89 3.46
CA LEU A 46 8.30 9.01 3.38
C LEU A 46 8.21 9.51 1.95
N THR A 47 7.28 8.97 1.19
CA THR A 47 7.10 9.31 -0.23
C THR A 47 6.95 10.82 -0.41
N ASP A 48 7.59 11.45 -1.40
CA ASP A 48 7.45 12.91 -1.69
C ASP A 48 5.99 13.36 -1.72
N TRP A 49 5.12 12.50 -2.25
CA TRP A 49 3.67 12.66 -2.26
C TRP A 49 3.04 12.80 -0.85
N GLU A 50 3.59 12.16 0.19
CA GLU A 50 3.11 12.28 1.57
C GLU A 50 3.40 13.66 2.16
N ASP A 51 4.49 14.31 1.77
CA ASP A 51 4.78 15.69 2.18
C ASP A 51 3.91 16.70 1.41
N GLU A 52 3.75 16.50 0.10
CA GLU A 52 2.80 17.25 -0.73
C GLU A 52 1.37 17.15 -0.18
N PHE A 53 0.96 15.95 0.25
CA PHE A 53 -0.34 15.70 0.86
C PHE A 53 -0.54 16.52 2.14
N MET A 54 0.44 16.54 3.05
CA MET A 54 0.36 17.31 4.29
C MET A 54 0.29 18.82 4.02
N SER A 55 1.07 19.30 3.05
CA SER A 55 1.09 20.71 2.66
C SER A 55 -0.21 21.14 1.96
N SER A 56 -0.76 20.30 1.07
CA SER A 56 -2.05 20.55 0.41
C SER A 56 -3.22 20.65 1.40
N ILE A 57 -3.24 19.78 2.41
CA ILE A 57 -4.26 19.83 3.47
C ILE A 57 -4.12 21.11 4.28
N GLU A 58 -2.89 21.49 4.65
CA GLU A 58 -2.62 22.70 5.42
C GLU A 58 -3.09 23.96 4.68
N GLU A 59 -2.79 24.08 3.39
CA GLU A 59 -3.28 25.17 2.54
C GLU A 59 -4.82 25.21 2.54
N ARG A 60 -5.47 24.07 2.30
CA ARG A 60 -6.93 24.00 2.23
C ARG A 60 -7.60 24.33 3.57
N LEU A 61 -7.01 23.93 4.69
CA LEU A 61 -7.50 24.30 6.01
C LEU A 61 -7.37 25.81 6.26
N ASN A 62 -6.29 26.44 5.80
CA ASN A 62 -6.11 27.88 5.94
C ASN A 62 -7.06 28.67 5.04
N THR A 63 -7.32 28.21 3.82
CA THR A 63 -8.19 28.92 2.87
C THR A 63 -9.68 28.71 3.15
N PHE A 64 -10.10 27.49 3.49
CA PHE A 64 -11.51 27.10 3.53
C PHE A 64 -12.02 26.66 4.90
N GLY A 65 -11.14 26.57 5.92
CA GLY A 65 -11.47 26.00 7.23
C GLY A 65 -11.70 24.48 7.22
N SER A 66 -11.71 23.84 6.05
CA SER A 66 -11.95 22.40 5.90
C SER A 66 -11.13 21.81 4.77
N ALA A 67 -10.49 20.67 5.03
CA ALA A 67 -9.66 19.96 4.07
C ALA A 67 -10.46 19.15 3.03
N TYR A 68 -11.79 19.14 3.09
CA TYR A 68 -12.61 18.33 2.19
C TYR A 68 -13.96 19.00 1.92
N ALA A 69 -14.53 18.70 0.75
CA ALA A 69 -15.67 19.42 0.20
C ALA A 69 -17.01 18.68 0.31
N ASP A 70 -17.08 17.46 0.86
CA ASP A 70 -18.32 16.67 1.04
C ASP A 70 -18.42 16.22 2.51
N PRO A 71 -19.46 16.57 3.31
CA PRO A 71 -19.49 16.27 4.73
C PRO A 71 -19.61 14.77 4.98
N SER A 72 -20.16 14.01 4.03
CA SER A 72 -20.34 12.56 4.15
C SER A 72 -19.03 11.77 4.22
N LEU A 73 -17.91 12.39 3.81
CA LEU A 73 -16.58 11.79 3.87
C LEU A 73 -15.92 11.91 5.26
N GLY A 74 -16.54 12.67 6.18
CA GLY A 74 -16.03 13.00 7.51
C GLY A 74 -17.09 12.85 8.60
N ALA A 75 -16.68 13.10 9.84
CA ALA A 75 -17.66 13.33 10.90
C ALA A 75 -18.24 14.75 10.75
N GLU A 76 -19.51 14.92 11.12
CA GLU A 76 -20.16 16.23 11.12
C GLU A 76 -19.35 17.23 11.97
N GLY A 77 -18.97 18.35 11.37
CA GLY A 77 -18.19 19.41 12.01
C GLY A 77 -16.68 19.14 12.13
N GLU A 78 -16.15 18.04 11.58
CA GLU A 78 -14.71 17.82 11.54
C GLU A 78 -14.08 18.47 10.30
N ALA A 79 -12.90 19.09 10.46
CA ALA A 79 -12.18 19.76 9.39
C ALA A 79 -11.38 18.81 8.48
N LEU A 80 -11.18 17.55 8.88
CA LEU A 80 -10.50 16.51 8.11
C LEU A 80 -11.46 15.36 7.76
N SER A 81 -11.28 14.76 6.59
CA SER A 81 -12.03 13.57 6.21
C SER A 81 -11.51 12.33 6.95
N THR A 82 -12.34 11.28 7.02
CA THR A 82 -11.97 9.99 7.64
C THR A 82 -10.74 9.38 6.98
N LEU A 83 -10.63 9.47 5.65
CA LEU A 83 -9.49 8.97 4.87
C LEU A 83 -8.24 9.81 5.09
N GLN A 84 -8.37 11.14 5.18
CA GLN A 84 -7.24 12.02 5.49
C GLN A 84 -6.67 11.71 6.88
N LEU A 85 -7.54 11.49 7.87
CA LEU A 85 -7.14 11.07 9.21
C LEU A 85 -6.47 9.68 9.21
N ALA A 86 -6.97 8.74 8.40
CA ALA A 86 -6.36 7.43 8.26
C ALA A 86 -4.94 7.55 7.68
N LYS A 87 -4.76 8.38 6.64
CA LYS A 87 -3.45 8.60 6.01
C LYS A 87 -2.47 9.33 6.91
N LEU A 88 -2.90 10.36 7.65
CA LEU A 88 -2.05 11.01 8.67
C LEU A 88 -1.59 10.03 9.75
N LYS A 89 -2.46 9.10 10.18
CA LYS A 89 -2.08 8.04 11.13
C LYS A 89 -1.12 7.02 10.53
N GLU A 90 -1.21 6.76 9.23
CA GLU A 90 -0.26 5.90 8.52
C GLU A 90 1.10 6.55 8.44
N ILE A 91 1.18 7.83 8.07
CA ILE A 91 2.41 8.64 8.07
C ILE A 91 3.02 8.67 9.48
N GLU A 92 2.24 8.93 10.54
CA GLU A 92 2.72 8.88 11.92
C GLU A 92 3.27 7.49 12.33
N LYS A 93 2.72 6.40 11.77
CA LYS A 93 3.20 5.03 12.05
C LYS A 93 4.48 4.72 11.26
N LYS A 94 4.54 5.12 10.00
CA LYS A 94 5.73 5.03 9.15
C LYS A 94 6.90 5.79 9.79
N ALA A 95 6.68 7.05 10.16
CA ALA A 95 7.66 7.87 10.88
C ALA A 95 8.11 7.22 12.21
N ARG A 96 7.25 6.45 12.87
CA ARG A 96 7.63 5.74 14.11
C ARG A 96 8.41 4.44 13.85
N GLY A 97 8.72 4.10 12.60
CA GLY A 97 9.33 2.83 12.22
C GLY A 97 8.42 1.63 12.49
N LYS A 98 7.10 1.86 12.63
CA LYS A 98 6.13 0.77 12.80
C LYS A 98 5.59 0.45 11.42
N ALA A 99 6.16 -0.59 10.81
CA ALA A 99 5.71 -1.13 9.53
C ALA A 99 4.18 -1.12 9.46
N PRO A 100 3.58 -0.62 8.36
CA PRO A 100 2.14 -0.52 8.23
C PRO A 100 1.58 -1.94 8.40
N LYS A 101 0.94 -2.18 9.55
CA LYS A 101 0.17 -3.39 9.75
C LYS A 101 -1.00 -3.24 8.78
N GLY A 102 -0.84 -3.81 7.58
CA GLY A 102 -1.87 -3.85 6.57
C GLY A 102 -3.17 -4.31 7.21
N PHE A 103 -4.30 -3.91 6.63
CA PHE A 103 -5.63 -4.35 7.00
C PHE A 103 -5.74 -5.88 6.95
N SER A 104 -5.16 -6.55 7.93
CA SER A 104 -5.30 -7.97 8.21
C SER A 104 -6.67 -8.11 8.82
N ARG A 105 -7.66 -8.24 7.93
CA ARG A 105 -8.97 -8.83 8.24
C ARG A 105 -8.71 -10.32 8.56
N GLY A 106 -8.13 -10.58 9.72
CA GLY A 106 -7.80 -11.95 10.13
C GLY A 106 -6.69 -11.97 11.16
N GLY A 107 -7.07 -12.18 12.42
CA GLY A 107 -6.20 -12.78 13.43
C GLY A 107 -5.14 -11.87 14.06
N GLY A 108 -5.53 -11.11 15.09
CA GLY A 108 -4.55 -10.42 15.92
C GLY A 108 -5.18 -9.43 16.87
N SER A 109 -5.96 -9.92 17.83
CA SER A 109 -6.51 -9.16 18.94
C SER A 109 -5.40 -8.54 19.79
N SER A 110 -4.91 -7.37 19.40
CA SER A 110 -4.09 -6.49 20.25
C SER A 110 -4.93 -5.42 20.95
N PHE A 111 -6.23 -5.67 21.13
CA PHE A 111 -6.95 -5.05 22.23
C PHE A 111 -6.61 -5.85 23.48
N LYS A 112 -5.55 -5.41 24.17
CA LYS A 112 -5.24 -5.85 25.51
C LYS A 112 -6.46 -5.47 26.36
N THR A 113 -7.35 -6.43 26.61
CA THR A 113 -8.51 -6.27 27.49
C THR A 113 -7.99 -6.00 28.90
N LYS A 114 -7.69 -4.74 29.19
CA LYS A 114 -7.44 -4.24 30.53
C LYS A 114 -8.81 -4.14 31.20
N GLY A 115 -9.30 -5.27 31.69
CA GLY A 115 -10.56 -5.35 32.42
C GLY A 115 -11.38 -6.59 32.09
N SER A 116 -11.02 -7.73 32.68
CA SER A 116 -12.01 -8.78 32.97
C SER A 116 -11.46 -9.70 34.04
N GLY A 117 -11.59 -9.25 35.29
CA GLY A 117 -11.35 -10.04 36.49
C GLY A 117 -12.49 -11.01 36.77
N PHE A 118 -12.67 -12.02 35.92
CA PHE A 118 -13.50 -13.18 36.24
C PHE A 118 -12.76 -14.44 35.81
N LYS A 119 -12.00 -15.01 36.77
CA LYS A 119 -11.39 -16.33 36.65
C LYS A 119 -12.48 -17.40 36.58
N ARG A 120 -12.90 -17.79 35.37
CA ARG A 120 -13.64 -19.03 35.19
C ARG A 120 -12.63 -20.17 35.10
N LYS A 121 -12.60 -21.05 36.10
CA LYS A 121 -11.96 -22.38 36.01
C LYS A 121 -12.67 -23.18 34.91
N GLY A 122 -12.13 -23.13 33.70
CA GLY A 122 -12.41 -24.10 32.63
C GLY A 122 -11.24 -25.06 32.50
N PRO A 123 -11.44 -26.26 31.92
CA PRO A 123 -10.38 -27.26 31.80
C PRO A 123 -9.20 -26.72 31.00
N GLU A 124 -7.98 -27.09 31.41
CA GLU A 124 -6.72 -26.64 30.81
C GLU A 124 -6.77 -26.75 29.29
N ARG A 125 -6.60 -25.61 28.62
CA ARG A 125 -6.33 -25.60 27.18
C ARG A 125 -4.96 -26.22 26.99
N ARG A 126 -4.91 -27.43 26.44
CA ARG A 126 -3.66 -28.07 26.01
C ARG A 126 -2.84 -27.06 25.23
N ALA A 127 -1.58 -26.87 25.63
CA ALA A 127 -0.63 -26.04 24.90
C ALA A 127 -0.59 -26.54 23.45
N ARG A 128 -0.91 -25.66 22.50
CA ARG A 128 -0.70 -25.92 21.09
C ARG A 128 0.75 -25.60 20.76
N GLU A 129 1.66 -26.32 21.39
CA GLU A 129 3.03 -26.45 20.91
C GLU A 129 2.97 -27.54 19.83
N ARG A 130 2.77 -27.12 18.58
CA ARG A 130 3.34 -27.89 17.47
C ARG A 130 4.78 -27.41 17.36
N ASP A 131 5.72 -28.33 17.50
CA ASP A 131 7.13 -28.00 17.34
C ASP A 131 7.35 -27.55 15.88
N ILE A 132 7.91 -26.36 15.70
CA ILE A 132 8.24 -25.79 14.39
C ILE A 132 9.29 -26.64 13.65
N ASN A 133 9.98 -27.54 14.35
CA ASN A 133 10.98 -28.44 13.79
C ASN A 133 10.40 -29.76 13.27
N GLU A 134 9.10 -30.02 13.50
CA GLU A 134 8.42 -31.23 12.99
C GLU A 134 8.00 -31.12 11.51
N ASP A 135 7.98 -29.91 10.95
CA ASP A 135 7.62 -29.62 9.55
C ASP A 135 8.85 -29.45 8.62
N VAL A 136 10.04 -29.92 9.01
CA VAL A 136 11.20 -29.97 8.10
C VAL A 136 10.96 -31.08 7.07
N ILE A 137 10.40 -30.63 5.94
CA ILE A 137 10.21 -31.34 4.68
C ILE A 137 11.44 -32.21 4.38
N ALA A 138 11.21 -33.52 4.27
CA ALA A 138 12.19 -34.48 3.76
C ALA A 138 12.75 -33.99 2.41
N PRO A 139 14.03 -34.24 2.07
CA PRO A 139 14.60 -33.81 0.80
C PRO A 139 13.70 -34.27 -0.35
N ILE A 140 13.05 -33.31 -1.01
CA ILE A 140 12.28 -33.57 -2.20
C ILE A 140 13.31 -33.95 -3.26
N GLU A 141 13.34 -35.24 -3.61
CA GLU A 141 14.07 -35.70 -4.78
C GLU A 141 13.55 -34.92 -6.00
N ASP A 142 14.46 -34.17 -6.62
CA ASP A 142 14.21 -33.29 -7.74
C ASP A 142 13.85 -34.13 -8.98
N THR A 143 12.60 -34.55 -9.04
CA THR A 143 11.98 -35.18 -10.19
C THR A 143 10.81 -34.30 -10.62
N ALA A 144 11.15 -33.10 -11.09
CA ALA A 144 10.18 -32.19 -11.68
C ALA A 144 9.48 -32.91 -12.86
N PRO A 145 8.16 -33.17 -12.78
CA PRO A 145 7.47 -33.78 -13.90
C PRO A 145 7.39 -32.78 -15.06
N ASP A 146 7.64 -33.27 -16.27
CA ASP A 146 7.60 -32.49 -17.50
C ASP A 146 6.32 -31.62 -17.55
N PRO A 147 6.41 -30.28 -17.65
CA PRO A 147 5.26 -29.39 -17.49
C PRO A 147 4.19 -29.61 -18.58
N VAL A 148 4.62 -30.11 -19.73
CA VAL A 148 3.74 -30.47 -20.86
C VAL A 148 2.89 -31.71 -20.52
N SER A 149 3.39 -32.60 -19.67
CA SER A 149 2.68 -33.81 -19.26
C SER A 149 1.58 -33.53 -18.23
N GLU A 150 1.79 -32.57 -17.33
CA GLU A 150 0.78 -32.10 -16.38
C GLU A 150 -0.35 -31.34 -17.07
N LEU A 151 -0.02 -30.50 -18.05
CA LEU A 151 -1.00 -29.74 -18.82
C LEU A 151 -1.92 -30.66 -19.67
N ARG A 152 -1.41 -31.81 -20.13
CA ARG A 152 -2.24 -32.82 -20.80
C ARG A 152 -3.14 -33.59 -19.83
N LYS A 153 -2.68 -33.85 -18.60
CA LYS A 153 -3.46 -34.53 -17.55
C LYS A 153 -4.58 -33.66 -16.99
N SER A 154 -4.41 -32.33 -16.96
CA SER A 154 -5.43 -31.40 -16.46
C SER A 154 -6.67 -31.30 -17.36
N GLY A 155 -6.65 -31.87 -18.57
CA GLY A 155 -7.78 -31.87 -19.49
C GLY A 155 -8.12 -30.50 -20.10
N LEU A 156 -7.35 -29.45 -19.79
CA LEU A 156 -7.53 -28.11 -20.34
C LEU A 156 -7.11 -27.97 -21.81
N VAL A 157 -6.42 -28.99 -22.37
CA VAL A 157 -5.89 -28.96 -23.73
C VAL A 157 -6.74 -29.81 -24.67
N ARG A 158 -7.22 -29.21 -25.77
CA ARG A 158 -7.96 -29.93 -26.83
C ARG A 158 -7.07 -31.00 -27.49
N LYS A 159 -7.64 -32.17 -27.77
CA LYS A 159 -6.97 -33.29 -28.46
C LYS A 159 -6.50 -32.81 -29.85
N GLY A 160 -5.18 -32.68 -30.02
CA GLY A 160 -4.55 -32.20 -31.26
C GLY A 160 -3.73 -30.91 -31.13
N PHE A 161 -3.70 -30.27 -29.96
CA PHE A 161 -2.84 -29.11 -29.73
C PHE A 161 -1.45 -29.53 -29.25
N THR A 162 -0.42 -29.22 -30.04
CA THR A 162 1.00 -29.41 -29.70
C THR A 162 1.65 -28.03 -29.50
N PRO A 163 1.81 -27.55 -28.26
CA PRO A 163 2.55 -26.32 -28.02
C PRO A 163 4.04 -26.57 -28.31
N GLU A 164 4.59 -25.80 -29.24
CA GLU A 164 6.03 -25.75 -29.54
C GLU A 164 6.68 -24.77 -28.57
N VAL A 165 7.74 -25.21 -27.88
CA VAL A 165 8.51 -24.38 -26.95
C VAL A 165 9.44 -23.51 -27.79
N ILE A 166 9.15 -22.22 -27.90
CA ILE A 166 10.04 -21.25 -28.55
C ILE A 166 11.09 -20.85 -27.52
N GLU A 167 12.29 -21.40 -27.64
CA GLU A 167 13.46 -20.92 -26.90
C GLU A 167 13.88 -19.57 -27.50
N THR A 168 13.53 -18.48 -26.83
CA THR A 168 14.06 -17.15 -27.17
C THR A 168 15.54 -17.10 -26.78
N PRO A 169 16.48 -16.87 -27.72
CA PRO A 169 17.88 -16.71 -27.37
C PRO A 169 18.06 -15.41 -26.56
N VAL A 170 18.70 -15.52 -25.40
CA VAL A 170 19.17 -14.37 -24.62
C VAL A 170 20.51 -13.96 -25.25
N GLU A 171 20.53 -12.88 -26.03
CA GLU A 171 21.78 -12.27 -26.47
C GLU A 171 22.42 -11.46 -25.31
N PRO A 172 23.74 -11.56 -25.09
CA PRO A 172 24.43 -10.89 -24.00
C PRO A 172 24.70 -9.41 -24.29
N GLU A 173 24.58 -8.60 -23.25
CA GLU A 173 24.88 -7.17 -23.25
C GLU A 173 26.39 -6.88 -23.34
N ASP A 174 26.77 -5.96 -24.23
CA ASP A 174 28.03 -5.20 -24.17
C ASP A 174 27.78 -3.78 -24.74
N ALA A 175 28.04 -2.75 -23.93
CA ALA A 175 27.85 -1.30 -24.19
C ALA A 175 29.11 -0.64 -24.84
N PRO A 176 29.30 0.71 -25.02
CA PRO A 176 28.41 1.90 -24.98
C PRO A 176 28.60 3.00 -26.09
N SER A 177 27.57 3.84 -26.31
CA SER A 177 27.51 5.32 -26.67
C SER A 177 28.22 5.92 -27.92
N PRO A 178 27.89 7.15 -28.42
CA PRO A 178 26.70 8.02 -28.29
C PRO A 178 26.14 8.54 -29.67
N ASP A 179 25.12 9.40 -29.61
CA ASP A 179 24.60 10.32 -30.64
C ASP A 179 23.32 9.95 -31.42
N GLU A 180 22.41 10.93 -31.41
CA GLU A 180 21.34 11.23 -32.38
C GLU A 180 19.90 10.75 -32.10
N ALA A 181 19.15 11.65 -31.42
CA ALA A 181 17.71 11.94 -31.49
C ALA A 181 16.66 10.84 -31.15
N PRO A 182 15.76 11.06 -30.16
CA PRO A 182 14.59 10.21 -30.01
C PRO A 182 13.58 10.51 -31.13
N SER A 183 13.53 9.63 -32.13
CA SER A 183 12.37 9.54 -33.01
C SER A 183 11.17 9.01 -32.21
N GLU A 184 10.10 9.78 -32.21
CA GLU A 184 8.84 9.47 -31.53
C GLU A 184 8.26 8.14 -32.06
N PRO A 185 7.87 7.18 -31.21
CA PRO A 185 7.22 5.96 -31.68
C PRO A 185 5.84 6.30 -32.26
N PRO A 186 5.40 5.66 -33.36
CA PRO A 186 4.13 5.99 -34.00
C PRO A 186 2.96 5.65 -33.07
N VAL A 187 2.23 6.69 -32.65
CA VAL A 187 1.01 6.55 -31.86
C VAL A 187 -0.05 5.83 -32.70
N PRO A 188 -0.59 4.67 -32.26
CA PRO A 188 -1.66 4.01 -33.01
C PRO A 188 -2.90 4.91 -33.04
N PRO A 189 -3.66 4.96 -34.14
CA PRO A 189 -4.82 5.83 -34.23
C PRO A 189 -5.83 5.44 -33.14
N ARG A 190 -6.17 6.41 -32.29
CA ARG A 190 -7.24 6.27 -31.29
C ARG A 190 -8.53 5.89 -32.03
N ARG A 191 -9.04 4.68 -31.78
CA ARG A 191 -10.36 4.28 -32.28
C ARG A 191 -11.39 5.24 -31.69
N GLY A 192 -11.98 6.07 -32.55
CA GLY A 192 -13.04 6.99 -32.17
C GLY A 192 -14.19 6.23 -31.50
N PHE A 193 -14.65 6.75 -30.37
CA PHE A 193 -15.82 6.27 -29.65
C PHE A 193 -17.02 6.33 -30.60
N ARG A 194 -17.60 5.19 -31.00
CA ARG A 194 -18.87 5.18 -31.74
C ARG A 194 -20.00 5.31 -30.72
N VAL A 195 -20.65 6.47 -30.73
CA VAL A 195 -21.94 6.69 -30.08
C VAL A 195 -22.93 5.75 -30.76
N ILE A 196 -23.51 4.82 -29.99
CA ILE A 196 -24.63 4.01 -30.47
C ILE A 196 -25.84 4.93 -30.45
N GLU A 197 -26.10 5.57 -31.58
CA GLU A 197 -27.29 6.38 -31.81
C GLU A 197 -28.51 5.47 -31.83
N GLY A 198 -29.41 5.68 -30.86
CA GLY A 198 -30.85 5.39 -30.95
C GLY A 198 -31.29 4.03 -31.52
N GLY A 199 -31.48 3.04 -30.65
CA GLY A 199 -32.47 1.99 -30.87
C GLY A 199 -33.77 2.37 -30.16
N LYS A 200 -34.72 2.92 -30.91
CA LYS A 200 -36.12 3.12 -30.49
C LYS A 200 -36.94 1.94 -30.97
N ASP A 201 -37.49 1.17 -30.04
CA ASP A 201 -38.88 0.65 -29.97
C ASP A 201 -39.00 -0.33 -28.79
#